data_AF-A0A9Q0TJ05-F1
#
_entry.id   AF-A0A9Q0TJ05-F1
#
_cell.length_a   1.000
_cell.length_b   1.000
_cell.length_c   1.000
_cell.angle_alpha   90.00
_cell.angle_beta   90.00
_cell.angle_gamma   90.00
#
_symmetry.space_group_name_H-M   'P 1'
#
loop_
_entity.id
_entity.type
_entity.pdbx_description
1 polymer ?
#
loop_
_entity_poly.entity_id
_entity_poly.type
_entity_poly.pdbx_seq_one_letter_code
_entity_poly.pdbx_strand_id
1 'polypeptide(L)'
;MKWVFWMTGNYGSHPDNNYDPNAIPVIQNINYRDVVAENVTMAAKLEGIAGDPFTGICISNVTIGLAQNSKKLQWNCTDVAGITSEVNPKPCDLLPDQGQGKIEECNFPEDSLPVENMGVQTCYFFKRHW
;
A
#
# COMPACT_ATOMS: atom_id res chain seq x y z
N MET A 1 14.06 -8.92 1.74
CA MET A 1 12.92 -8.40 0.92
C MET A 1 13.37 -7.14 0.18
N LYS A 2 12.90 -6.89 -1.06
CA LYS A 2 13.36 -5.71 -1.83
C LYS A 2 12.67 -4.43 -1.37
N TRP A 3 11.34 -4.47 -1.25
CA TRP A 3 10.48 -3.37 -0.82
C TRP A 3 9.40 -3.86 0.13
N VAL A 4 8.96 -3.03 1.08
CA VAL A 4 7.70 -3.28 1.82
C VAL A 4 6.53 -2.79 0.99
N PHE A 5 6.61 -1.52 0.55
CA PHE A 5 5.60 -0.91 -0.29
C PHE A 5 6.15 -0.64 -1.69
N TRP A 6 5.46 -1.16 -2.71
CA TRP A 6 5.74 -0.83 -4.09
C TRP A 6 4.43 -0.51 -4.81
N MET A 7 4.33 0.72 -5.30
CA MET A 7 3.24 1.18 -6.18
C MET A 7 3.85 1.91 -7.38
N THR A 8 3.26 1.70 -8.56
CA THR A 8 3.69 2.37 -9.79
C THR A 8 2.51 2.58 -10.73
N GLY A 9 2.35 3.80 -11.22
CA GLY A 9 1.45 4.14 -12.33
C GLY A 9 2.01 3.81 -13.71
N ASN A 10 3.27 3.37 -13.80
CA ASN A 10 3.98 3.14 -15.06
C ASN A 10 3.74 1.72 -15.62
N TYR A 11 2.46 1.38 -15.81
CA TYR A 11 2.04 0.17 -16.52
C TYR A 11 1.38 0.56 -17.85
N GLY A 12 2.09 0.36 -18.96
CA GLY A 12 1.66 0.79 -20.30
C GLY A 12 1.06 -0.31 -21.18
N SER A 13 0.76 -1.49 -20.63
CA SER A 13 0.21 -2.61 -21.42
C SER A 13 -1.30 -2.48 -21.57
N HIS A 14 -1.78 -2.52 -22.80
CA HIS A 14 -3.20 -2.56 -23.14
C HIS A 14 -3.52 -3.81 -23.98
N PRO A 15 -4.74 -4.37 -23.86
CA PRO A 15 -5.15 -5.55 -24.61
C PRO A 15 -5.27 -5.28 -26.12
N ASP A 16 -5.48 -4.03 -26.51
CA ASP A 16 -5.56 -3.57 -27.90
C ASP A 16 -5.08 -2.11 -28.05
N ASN A 17 -5.13 -1.59 -29.28
CA ASN A 17 -4.72 -0.22 -29.63
C ASN A 17 -5.89 0.79 -29.64
N ASN A 18 -7.09 0.39 -29.24
CA ASN A 18 -8.28 1.24 -29.25
C ASN A 18 -8.59 1.85 -27.86
N TYR A 19 -7.69 1.68 -26.89
CA TYR A 19 -7.82 2.32 -25.58
C TYR A 19 -7.77 3.85 -25.71
N ASP A 20 -8.47 4.55 -24.83
CA ASP A 20 -8.38 6.00 -24.72
C ASP A 20 -7.13 6.38 -23.89
N PRO A 21 -6.10 7.01 -24.48
CA PRO A 21 -4.90 7.41 -23.75
C PRO A 21 -5.14 8.51 -22.72
N ASN A 22 -6.32 9.15 -22.74
CA ASN A 22 -6.70 10.19 -21.78
C ASN A 22 -7.58 9.65 -20.64
N ALA A 23 -7.94 8.36 -20.67
CA ALA A 23 -8.69 7.72 -19.60
C ALA A 23 -7.77 7.40 -18.41
N ILE A 24 -7.37 8.44 -17.67
CA ILE A 24 -6.49 8.32 -16.50
C ILE A 24 -7.31 7.88 -15.27
N PRO A 25 -6.88 6.86 -14.51
CA PRO A 25 -7.65 6.33 -13.39
C PRO A 25 -7.48 7.17 -12.13
N VAL A 26 -8.58 7.48 -11.44
CA VAL A 26 -8.52 8.06 -10.09
C VAL A 26 -8.10 6.98 -9.09
N ILE A 27 -6.91 7.13 -8.51
CA ILE A 27 -6.38 6.22 -7.49
C ILE A 27 -6.30 6.96 -6.15
N GLN A 28 -7.19 6.59 -5.24
CA GLN A 28 -7.31 7.24 -3.93
C GLN A 28 -7.68 6.27 -2.80
N ASN A 29 -7.59 6.75 -1.55
CA ASN A 29 -8.02 6.03 -0.34
C ASN A 29 -7.28 4.71 -0.10
N ILE A 30 -5.94 4.77 -0.14
CA ILE A 30 -5.05 3.62 0.03
C ILE A 30 -4.64 3.54 1.49
N ASN A 31 -5.03 2.48 2.19
CA ASN A 31 -4.75 2.30 3.61
C ASN A 31 -3.79 1.13 3.87
N TYR A 32 -2.69 1.38 4.57
CA TYR A 32 -1.79 0.37 5.12
C TYR A 32 -1.69 0.55 6.62
N ARG A 33 -1.92 -0.53 7.37
CA ARG A 33 -1.90 -0.49 8.82
C ARG A 33 -1.28 -1.76 9.40
N ASP A 34 -0.59 -1.63 10.52
CA ASP A 34 -0.05 -2.74 11.32
C ASP A 34 0.91 -3.64 10.51
N VAL A 35 1.89 -3.02 9.85
CA VAL A 35 2.87 -3.73 8.99
C VAL A 35 4.22 -3.85 9.70
N VAL A 36 4.73 -5.07 9.82
CA VAL A 36 6.09 -5.33 10.30
C VAL A 36 6.87 -6.08 9.22
N ALA A 37 8.06 -5.59 8.89
CA ALA A 37 8.95 -6.22 7.92
C ALA A 37 10.41 -6.15 8.38
N GLU A 38 11.17 -7.19 8.10
CA GLU A 38 12.58 -7.31 8.50
C GLU A 38 13.48 -7.59 7.28
N ASN A 39 14.77 -7.26 7.41
CA ASN A 39 15.77 -7.48 6.37
C ASN A 39 15.35 -6.88 5.01
N VAL A 40 14.91 -5.62 5.06
CA VAL A 40 14.43 -4.84 3.91
C VAL A 40 15.55 -3.99 3.32
N THR A 41 15.70 -4.00 1.99
CA THR A 41 16.74 -3.19 1.33
C THR A 41 16.28 -1.76 1.02
N MET A 42 14.98 -1.51 0.90
CA MET A 42 14.37 -0.18 0.70
C MET A 42 12.94 -0.20 1.24
N ALA A 43 12.55 0.75 2.10
CA ALA A 43 11.22 0.80 2.70
C ALA A 43 10.10 0.86 1.65
N ALA A 44 10.17 1.84 0.73
CA ALA A 44 9.15 2.03 -0.27
C ALA A 44 9.66 2.61 -1.60
N LYS A 45 9.01 2.22 -2.68
CA LYS A 45 9.00 2.95 -3.95
C LYS A 45 7.55 3.26 -4.33
N LEU A 46 7.17 4.52 -4.23
CA LEU A 46 5.82 5.02 -4.48
C LEU A 46 5.85 5.99 -5.66
N GLU A 47 5.24 5.60 -6.77
CA GLU A 47 5.29 6.35 -8.03
C GLU A 47 3.88 6.42 -8.61
N GLY A 48 3.22 7.57 -8.50
CA GLY A 48 1.92 7.80 -9.14
C GLY A 48 2.04 8.06 -10.64
N ILE A 49 0.99 8.64 -11.23
CA ILE A 49 0.99 9.08 -12.63
C ILE A 49 1.31 10.57 -12.67
N ALA A 50 2.21 10.99 -13.56
CA ALA A 50 2.55 12.39 -13.70
C ALA A 50 1.32 13.22 -14.09
N GLY A 51 0.96 14.20 -13.26
CA GLY A 51 -0.26 15.01 -13.43
C GLY A 51 -1.53 14.39 -12.87
N ASP A 52 -1.50 13.13 -12.43
CA ASP A 52 -2.61 12.43 -11.78
C ASP A 52 -2.07 11.58 -10.60
N PRO A 53 -1.75 12.25 -9.48
CA PRO A 53 -1.06 11.61 -8.36
C PRO A 53 -1.96 10.60 -7.64
N PHE A 54 -1.34 9.58 -7.05
CA PHE A 54 -2.08 8.69 -6.14
C PHE A 54 -2.27 9.39 -4.80
N THR A 55 -3.52 9.57 -4.37
CA THR A 55 -3.85 10.42 -3.20
C THR A 55 -4.52 9.63 -2.08
N GLY A 56 -4.70 10.26 -0.91
CA GLY A 56 -5.33 9.61 0.23
C GLY A 56 -4.58 8.35 0.69
N ILE A 57 -3.26 8.34 0.56
CA ILE A 57 -2.41 7.29 1.13
C ILE A 57 -2.36 7.50 2.64
N CYS A 58 -2.72 6.49 3.41
CA CYS A 58 -2.62 6.50 4.86
C CYS A 58 -1.82 5.29 5.32
N ILE A 59 -0.65 5.54 5.95
CA ILE A 59 0.23 4.49 6.46
C ILE A 59 0.38 4.64 7.97
N SER A 60 -0.10 3.65 8.72
CA SER A 60 -0.11 3.70 10.19
C SER A 60 0.51 2.46 10.85
N ASN A 61 1.20 2.67 11.97
CA ASN A 61 1.82 1.62 12.79
C ASN A 61 2.66 0.65 11.94
N VAL A 62 3.74 1.17 11.36
CA VAL A 62 4.62 0.40 10.47
C VAL A 62 6.05 0.40 10.99
N THR A 63 6.62 -0.79 11.14
CA THR A 63 8.01 -0.98 11.55
C THR A 63 8.77 -1.77 10.49
N ILE A 64 9.82 -1.17 9.94
CA ILE A 64 10.66 -1.75 8.89
C ILE A 64 12.10 -1.87 9.38
N GLY A 65 12.53 -3.09 9.67
CA GLY A 65 13.92 -3.45 9.93
C GLY A 65 14.75 -3.48 8.66
N LEU A 66 15.74 -2.60 8.57
CA LEU A 66 16.61 -2.47 7.39
C LEU A 66 17.71 -3.53 7.38
N ALA A 67 17.98 -4.08 6.19
CA ALA A 67 19.11 -4.95 5.94
C ALA A 67 20.45 -4.20 6.09
N GLN A 68 21.53 -4.93 6.37
CA GLN A 68 22.88 -4.38 6.51
C GLN A 68 23.37 -3.66 5.23
N ASN A 69 22.94 -4.14 4.05
CA ASN A 69 23.23 -3.56 2.74
C ASN A 69 22.05 -2.76 2.16
N SER A 70 21.25 -2.13 3.02
CA SER A 70 20.12 -1.31 2.61
C SER A 70 20.54 -0.06 1.82
N LYS A 71 19.63 0.44 0.98
CA LYS A 71 19.85 1.65 0.18
C LYS A 71 19.86 2.89 1.07
N LYS A 72 20.56 3.94 0.65
CA LYS A 72 20.51 5.22 1.39
C LYS A 72 19.12 5.86 1.34
N LEU A 73 18.51 5.88 0.16
CA LEU A 73 17.14 6.33 -0.01
C LEU A 73 16.18 5.20 0.36
N GLN A 74 15.41 5.38 1.43
CA GLN A 74 14.47 4.38 1.91
C GLN A 74 13.07 4.57 1.33
N TRP A 75 12.64 5.82 1.18
CA TRP A 75 11.35 6.21 0.64
C TRP A 75 11.58 7.00 -0.63
N ASN A 76 11.29 6.39 -1.78
CA ASN A 76 11.30 7.09 -3.06
C ASN A 76 9.87 7.38 -3.46
N CYS A 77 9.48 8.66 -3.42
CA CYS A 77 8.10 9.10 -3.61
C CYS A 77 8.02 10.13 -4.74
N THR A 78 7.15 9.87 -5.71
CA THR A 78 6.87 10.77 -6.83
C THR A 78 5.39 10.70 -7.16
N ASP A 79 4.74 11.85 -7.38
CA ASP A 79 3.32 11.93 -7.73
C ASP A 79 2.40 11.16 -6.77
N VAL A 80 2.65 11.33 -5.47
CA VAL A 80 1.82 10.74 -4.41
C VAL A 80 1.50 11.78 -3.34
N ALA A 81 0.39 11.60 -2.63
CA ALA A 81 0.02 12.43 -1.49
C ALA A 81 -0.74 11.63 -0.42
N GLY A 82 -0.48 11.96 0.85
CA GLY A 82 -1.08 11.25 1.96
C GLY A 82 -0.50 11.67 3.30
N ILE A 83 -0.63 10.77 4.27
CA ILE A 83 -0.23 10.99 5.66
C ILE A 83 0.35 9.69 6.24
N THR A 84 1.17 9.83 7.27
CA THR A 84 1.64 8.70 8.08
C THR A 84 1.42 8.93 9.56
N SER A 85 1.41 7.85 10.34
CA SER A 85 1.44 7.88 11.80
C SER A 85 2.20 6.67 12.33
N GLU A 86 3.20 6.87 13.19
CA GLU A 86 3.95 5.77 13.82
C GLU A 86 4.63 4.86 12.79
N VAL A 87 5.34 5.47 11.83
CA VAL A 87 6.06 4.78 10.76
C VAL A 87 7.57 4.93 10.94
N ASN A 88 8.28 3.81 11.00
CA ASN A 88 9.74 3.78 11.07
C ASN A 88 10.32 2.84 9.99
N PRO A 89 11.29 3.28 9.15
CA PRO A 89 11.98 4.57 9.16
C PRO A 89 11.14 5.72 8.59
N LYS A 90 11.53 6.96 8.92
CA LYS A 90 10.83 8.20 8.52
C LYS A 90 10.48 8.22 7.03
N PRO A 91 9.19 8.41 6.66
CA PRO A 91 8.74 8.58 5.28
C PRO A 91 9.27 9.83 4.56
N CYS A 92 8.96 9.93 3.27
CA CYS A 92 9.19 11.11 2.45
C CYS A 92 8.22 12.26 2.81
N ASP A 93 8.56 13.50 2.43
CA ASP A 93 7.78 14.70 2.79
C ASP A 93 6.38 14.77 2.14
N LEU A 94 6.12 13.95 1.11
CA LEU A 94 4.80 13.77 0.51
C LEU A 94 3.83 12.96 1.40
N LEU A 95 4.36 12.34 2.46
CA LEU A 95 3.63 11.55 3.45
C LEU A 95 3.99 12.02 4.87
N PRO A 96 3.66 13.27 5.24
CA PRO A 96 3.99 13.83 6.54
C PRO A 96 3.46 12.97 7.70
N ASP A 97 4.30 12.80 8.71
CA ASP A 97 3.93 12.14 9.96
C ASP A 97 3.04 13.06 10.80
N GLN A 98 1.87 12.57 11.18
CA GLN A 98 0.88 13.29 11.97
C GLN A 98 1.19 13.25 13.47
N GLY A 99 2.07 12.34 13.92
CA GLY A 99 2.47 12.14 15.31
C GLY A 99 1.70 11.02 16.04
N GLN A 100 2.26 10.58 17.16
CA GLN A 100 1.74 9.46 17.96
C GLN A 100 0.31 9.70 18.46
N GLY A 101 -0.54 8.66 18.39
CA GLY A 101 -1.90 8.71 18.92
C GLY A 101 -2.94 9.41 18.04
N LYS A 102 -2.59 9.83 16.81
CA LYS A 102 -3.55 10.33 15.81
C LYS A 102 -4.04 9.21 14.87
N ILE A 103 -4.55 8.14 15.47
CA ILE A 103 -5.04 6.94 14.75
C ILE A 103 -6.36 7.22 13.98
N GLU A 104 -6.94 8.42 14.08
CA GLU A 104 -8.26 8.76 13.50
C GLU A 104 -8.29 8.90 11.97
N GLU A 105 -7.16 8.87 11.25
CA GLU A 105 -7.17 9.25 9.82
C GLU A 105 -7.03 8.09 8.81
N CYS A 106 -6.69 6.86 9.25
CA CYS A 106 -6.72 5.68 8.37
C CYS A 106 -8.03 4.89 8.55
N ASN A 107 -9.17 5.54 8.32
CA ASN A 107 -10.46 4.88 8.49
C ASN A 107 -10.73 3.92 7.31
N PHE A 108 -11.00 2.67 7.64
CA PHE A 108 -11.59 1.75 6.69
C PHE A 108 -13.02 2.19 6.37
N PRO A 109 -13.54 1.85 5.17
CA PRO A 109 -14.96 2.06 4.87
C PRO A 109 -15.83 1.43 5.96
N GLU A 110 -16.81 2.18 6.46
CA GLU A 110 -17.80 1.66 7.42
C GLU A 110 -18.85 0.75 6.74
N ASP A 111 -18.95 0.86 5.42
CA ASP A 111 -19.85 0.04 4.61
C ASP A 111 -19.40 -1.43 4.62
N SER A 112 -20.14 -2.29 5.33
CA SER A 112 -19.89 -3.73 5.29
C SER A 112 -20.50 -4.36 4.03
N LEU A 113 -19.70 -5.09 3.26
CA LEU A 113 -20.23 -5.88 2.15
C LEU A 113 -21.00 -7.12 2.66
N PRO A 114 -22.01 -7.64 1.92
CA PRO A 114 -22.72 -8.86 2.32
C PRO A 114 -21.81 -10.07 2.56
N VAL A 115 -20.67 -10.13 1.87
CA VAL A 115 -19.66 -11.20 2.02
C VAL A 115 -18.95 -11.17 3.38
N GLU A 116 -18.85 -10.02 4.03
CA GLU A 116 -18.19 -9.87 5.33
C GLU A 116 -19.01 -10.49 6.46
N ASN A 117 -20.32 -10.64 6.26
CA ASN A 117 -21.24 -11.28 7.20
C ASN A 117 -21.52 -12.75 6.89
N MET A 118 -20.85 -13.34 5.89
CA MET A 118 -21.03 -14.76 5.56
C MET A 118 -20.27 -15.63 6.55
N GLY A 119 -20.97 -16.58 7.16
CA GLY A 119 -20.33 -17.60 8.00
C GLY A 119 -19.42 -18.51 7.17
N VAL A 120 -18.16 -18.63 7.57
CA VAL A 120 -17.23 -19.60 6.95
C VAL A 120 -17.66 -21.01 7.33
N GLN A 121 -17.86 -21.88 6.33
CA GLN A 121 -18.12 -23.30 6.56
C GLN A 121 -16.85 -24.11 6.30
N THR A 122 -16.51 -24.99 7.24
CA THR A 122 -15.38 -25.92 7.08
C THR A 122 -15.83 -27.16 6.31
N CYS A 123 -15.20 -27.42 5.18
CA CYS A 123 -15.42 -28.62 4.38
C CYS A 123 -14.33 -29.67 4.66
N TYR A 124 -14.73 -30.95 4.74
CA TYR A 124 -13.80 -32.07 4.92
C TYR A 124 -13.93 -33.07 3.76
N PHE A 125 -12.81 -33.59 3.29
CA PHE A 125 -12.77 -34.68 2.32
C PHE A 125 -12.14 -35.92 2.95
N PHE A 126 -12.88 -37.04 2.97
CA PHE A 126 -12.35 -38.32 3.38
C PHE A 126 -11.86 -39.08 2.15
N LYS A 127 -10.54 -39.31 2.05
CA LYS A 127 -10.00 -40.28 1.10
C LYS A 127 -10.45 -41.68 1.53
N ARG A 128 -11.44 -42.25 0.84
CA ARG A 128 -11.67 -43.71 0.91
C ARG A 128 -10.41 -44.40 0.36
N HIS A 129 -9.71 -45.15 1.20
CA HIS A 129 -8.72 -46.11 0.73
C HIS A 129 -9.49 -47.21 -0.01
N TRP A 130 -9.13 -47.43 -1.27
CA TRP A 130 -9.58 -48.57 -2.08
C TRP A 130 -8.63 -49.73 -1.84
#